data_AF-A0A2S5VNX5-F1
#
_entry.id   AF-A0A2S5VNX5-F1
#
_cell.length_a   1.000
_cell.length_b   1.000
_cell.length_c   1.000
_cell.angle_alpha   90.00
_cell.angle_beta   90.00
_cell.angle_gamma   90.00
#
_symmetry.space_group_name_H-M   'P 1'
#
loop_
_entity.id
_entity.type
_entity.pdbx_description
1 polymer ?
#
loop_
_entity_poly.entity_id
_entity_poly.type
_entity_poly.pdbx_seq_one_letter_code
_entity_poly.pdbx_strand_id
1 'polypeptide(L)'
;MDPEVKSPHMLLTDMLRFVRSTHMRREWFAGVKPIQCFCIVCGGADLDRLHGSEAERRLGHNHNVVAVDNLYSSYVSVDTLSKRALWARQTAGALDTYPQLESHLGRPLKIDPLLEYWAA
;
A
#
# COMPACT_ATOMS: atom_id res chain seq x y z
N MET A 1 -4.05 9.81 24.75
CA MET A 1 -3.93 9.86 23.28
C MET A 1 -4.41 8.53 22.77
N ASP A 2 -5.41 8.51 21.90
CA ASP A 2 -5.96 7.27 21.33
C ASP A 2 -4.83 6.51 20.58
N PRO A 3 -4.54 5.24 20.94
CA PRO A 3 -3.57 4.40 20.22
C PRO A 3 -3.85 4.36 18.70
N GLU A 4 -5.10 4.51 18.29
CA GLU A 4 -5.51 4.48 16.89
C GLU A 4 -5.02 5.69 16.08
N VAL A 5 -4.82 6.84 16.73
CA VAL A 5 -4.23 8.05 16.12
C VAL A 5 -2.78 7.81 15.71
N LYS A 6 -2.08 6.90 16.40
CA LYS A 6 -0.69 6.56 16.11
C LYS A 6 -0.54 5.42 15.09
N SER A 7 -1.64 4.93 14.54
CA SER A 7 -1.60 3.85 13.56
C SER A 7 -0.98 4.34 12.25
N PRO A 8 -0.02 3.61 11.67
CA PRO A 8 0.59 4.00 10.41
C PRO A 8 -0.44 4.01 9.28
N HIS A 9 -0.27 4.96 8.36
CA HIS A 9 -0.87 4.89 7.03
C HIS A 9 0.08 4.08 6.18
N MET A 10 -0.30 2.85 5.86
CA MET A 10 0.53 1.89 5.14
C MET A 10 0.52 2.24 3.65
N LEU A 11 1.70 2.39 3.06
CA LEU A 11 1.85 2.49 1.61
C LEU A 11 1.72 1.09 1.00
N LEU A 12 0.63 0.87 0.27
CA LEU A 12 0.44 -0.29 -0.59
C LEU A 12 0.94 0.09 -1.98
N THR A 13 2.22 -0.21 -2.27
CA THR A 13 2.89 0.19 -3.52
C THR A 13 2.19 -0.37 -4.74
N ASP A 14 1.72 -1.62 -4.66
CA ASP A 14 1.03 -2.31 -5.75
C ASP A 14 -0.35 -1.74 -6.05
N MET A 15 -0.85 -0.81 -5.22
CA MET A 15 -2.09 -0.07 -5.43
C MET A 15 -1.86 1.44 -5.53
N LEU A 16 -0.60 1.91 -5.42
CA LEU A 16 -0.21 3.31 -5.30
C LEU A 16 -1.07 4.09 -4.27
N ARG A 17 -1.34 3.47 -3.12
CA ARG A 17 -2.30 4.00 -2.15
C ARG A 17 -1.80 3.93 -0.70
N PHE A 18 -2.02 5.02 0.04
CA PHE A 18 -1.91 5.01 1.49
C PHE A 18 -3.24 4.61 2.13
N VAL A 19 -3.18 3.67 3.07
CA VAL A 19 -4.37 3.21 3.81
C VAL A 19 -4.02 3.06 5.29
N ARG A 20 -4.85 3.62 6.18
CA ARG A 20 -4.65 3.46 7.61
C ARG A 20 -4.81 1.99 8.01
N SER A 21 -3.89 1.44 8.80
CA SER A 21 -3.99 0.03 9.23
C SER A 21 -5.28 -0.29 9.98
N THR A 22 -5.81 0.64 10.78
CA THR A 22 -7.11 0.45 11.44
C THR A 22 -8.29 0.41 10.47
N HIS A 23 -8.26 1.16 9.36
CA HIS A 23 -9.27 1.07 8.31
C HIS A 23 -9.15 -0.26 7.57
N MET A 24 -7.93 -0.71 7.26
CA MET A 24 -7.72 -2.03 6.68
C MET A 24 -8.29 -3.13 7.58
N ARG A 25 -8.04 -3.08 8.89
CA ARG A 25 -8.52 -4.08 9.84
C ARG A 25 -10.04 -4.10 9.98
N ARG A 26 -10.65 -2.91 10.09
CA ARG A 26 -12.08 -2.77 10.42
C ARG A 26 -12.99 -2.86 9.21
N GLU A 27 -12.49 -2.48 8.04
CA GLU A 27 -13.32 -2.40 6.86
C GLU A 27 -12.86 -3.38 5.80
N TRP A 28 -11.57 -3.40 5.44
CA TRP A 28 -11.11 -4.25 4.34
C TRP A 28 -11.12 -5.71 4.76
N PHE A 29 -10.34 -6.05 5.79
CA PHE A 29 -10.10 -7.42 6.22
C PHE A 29 -11.00 -7.86 7.40
N ALA A 30 -12.11 -7.16 7.63
CA ALA A 30 -13.07 -7.56 8.64
C ALA A 30 -13.78 -8.85 8.22
N GLY A 31 -13.29 -9.98 8.75
CA GLY A 31 -13.84 -11.30 8.47
C GLY A 31 -13.14 -12.07 7.34
N VAL A 32 -12.07 -11.53 6.77
CA VAL A 32 -11.21 -12.25 5.81
C VAL A 32 -9.75 -12.19 6.26
N LYS A 33 -8.90 -13.09 5.75
CA LYS A 33 -7.47 -13.09 6.11
C LYS A 33 -6.80 -11.80 5.62
N PRO A 34 -5.98 -11.11 6.43
CA PRO A 34 -5.22 -9.97 5.96
C PRO A 34 -4.22 -10.32 4.86
N ILE A 35 -3.84 -9.32 4.06
CA ILE A 35 -2.68 -9.42 3.18
C ILE A 35 -1.39 -9.35 4.00
N GLN A 36 -0.39 -10.11 3.55
CA GLN A 36 0.94 -10.15 4.15
C GLN A 36 1.92 -9.34 3.30
N CYS A 37 2.87 -8.66 3.95
CA CYS A 37 3.96 -7.99 3.25
C CYS A 37 5.28 -8.74 3.43
N PHE A 38 5.92 -9.07 2.32
CA PHE A 38 7.18 -9.81 2.28
C PHE A 38 8.40 -8.92 2.02
N CYS A 39 8.31 -7.61 2.27
CA CYS A 39 9.47 -6.74 2.19
C CYS A 39 10.49 -7.08 3.30
N ILE A 40 11.73 -6.61 3.13
CA ILE A 40 12.84 -6.88 4.05
C ILE A 40 12.55 -6.48 5.51
N VAL A 41 11.65 -5.51 5.72
CA VAL A 41 11.22 -5.07 7.04
C VAL A 41 10.10 -5.94 7.58
N CYS A 42 9.04 -6.16 6.81
CA CYS A 42 7.82 -6.82 7.28
C CYS A 42 7.95 -8.34 7.42
N GLY A 43 8.78 -9.00 6.60
CA GLY A 43 9.08 -10.43 6.75
C GLY A 43 7.85 -11.37 6.79
N GLY A 44 6.74 -11.00 6.15
CA GLY A 44 5.48 -11.75 6.16
C GLY A 44 4.43 -11.26 7.17
N ALA A 45 4.61 -10.09 7.79
CA ALA A 45 3.63 -9.52 8.71
C ALA A 45 2.30 -9.15 8.04
N ASP A 46 1.19 -9.32 8.78
CA ASP A 46 -0.16 -8.88 8.41
C ASP A 46 -0.25 -7.34 8.43
N LEU A 47 -0.48 -6.71 7.29
CA LEU A 47 -0.39 -5.24 7.15
C LEU A 47 -1.45 -4.47 7.95
N ASP A 48 -2.59 -5.08 8.25
CA ASP A 48 -3.67 -4.47 9.03
C ASP A 48 -3.46 -4.58 10.55
N ARG A 49 -2.41 -5.26 11.01
CA ARG A 49 -2.12 -5.48 12.45
C ARG A 49 -0.97 -4.65 12.99
N LEU A 50 -0.33 -3.82 12.16
CA LEU A 50 0.84 -3.03 12.53
C LEU A 50 0.51 -1.75 13.33
N HIS A 51 -0.29 -1.87 14.40
CA HIS A 51 -0.72 -0.71 15.21
C HIS A 51 -0.87 -0.93 16.72
N GLY A 52 -0.89 -2.18 17.21
CA GLY A 52 -1.20 -2.49 18.61
C GLY A 52 -0.11 -2.03 19.58
N SER A 53 1.15 -2.39 19.32
CA SER A 53 2.32 -2.03 20.12
C SER A 53 3.15 -0.93 19.48
N GLU A 54 4.10 -0.35 20.23
CA GLU A 54 5.05 0.61 19.65
C GLU A 54 5.97 -0.06 18.62
N ALA A 55 6.40 -1.30 18.88
CA ALA A 55 7.21 -2.08 17.95
C ALA A 55 6.48 -2.33 16.62
N GLU A 56 5.19 -2.68 16.68
CA GLU A 56 4.35 -2.86 15.49
C GLU A 56 4.17 -1.56 14.70
N ARG A 57 3.91 -0.44 15.38
CA ARG A 57 3.81 0.87 14.72
C ARG A 57 5.12 1.27 14.05
N ARG A 58 6.24 1.07 14.74
CA ARG A 58 7.59 1.31 14.20
C ARG A 58 7.86 0.44 12.97
N LEU A 59 7.44 -0.83 13.00
CA LEU A 59 7.54 -1.73 11.86
C LEU A 59 6.75 -1.19 10.66
N GLY A 60 5.50 -0.74 10.86
CA GLY A 60 4.71 -0.15 9.79
C GLY A 60 5.28 1.15 9.23
N HIS A 61 5.89 1.99 10.07
CA HIS A 61 6.61 3.18 9.58
C HIS A 61 7.86 2.82 8.78
N ASN A 62 8.63 1.82 9.22
CA ASN A 62 9.81 1.35 8.50
C ASN A 62 9.46 0.70 7.16
N HIS A 63 8.32 -0.01 7.08
CA HIS A 63 7.77 -0.48 5.80
C HIS A 63 7.59 0.67 4.82
N ASN A 64 6.97 1.78 5.26
CA ASN A 64 6.77 2.95 4.41
C ASN A 64 8.09 3.56 3.95
N VAL A 65 9.10 3.64 4.83
CA VAL A 65 10.43 4.14 4.46
C VAL A 65 11.02 3.31 3.33
N VAL A 66 11.02 1.98 3.46
CA VAL A 66 11.53 1.08 2.41
C VAL A 66 10.70 1.17 1.13
N ALA A 67 9.37 1.25 1.24
CA ALA A 67 8.49 1.37 0.09
C ALA A 67 8.75 2.68 -0.70
N VAL A 68 8.93 3.81 0.00
CA VAL A 68 9.24 5.10 -0.62
C VAL A 68 10.65 5.11 -1.21
N ASP A 69 11.63 4.54 -0.52
CA ASP A 69 13.01 4.43 -1.02
C ASP A 69 13.10 3.58 -2.29
N ASN A 70 12.41 2.44 -2.32
CA ASN A 70 12.30 1.60 -3.51
C ASN A 70 11.64 2.34 -4.67
N LEU A 71 10.55 3.07 -4.39
CA LEU A 71 9.88 3.88 -5.40
C LEU A 71 10.84 4.94 -5.94
N TYR A 72 11.45 5.75 -5.07
CA TYR A 72 12.41 6.79 -5.48
C TYR A 72 13.58 6.22 -6.30
N SER A 73 14.18 5.13 -5.83
CA SER A 73 15.32 4.47 -6.47
C SER A 73 14.97 3.96 -7.87
N SER A 74 13.71 3.56 -8.12
CA SER A 74 13.26 3.17 -9.46
C SER A 74 13.18 4.35 -10.45
N TYR A 75 13.16 5.60 -9.98
CA TYR A 75 13.04 6.80 -10.82
C TYR A 75 14.35 7.60 -10.90
N VAL A 76 15.19 7.61 -9.87
CA VAL A 76 16.24 8.64 -9.72
C VAL A 76 17.18 8.73 -10.94
N SER A 77 17.60 7.59 -11.50
CA SER A 77 18.56 7.53 -12.62
C SER A 77 17.91 7.43 -14.00
N VAL A 78 16.59 7.54 -14.08
CA VAL A 78 15.82 7.36 -15.32
C VAL A 78 15.61 8.70 -16.03
N ASP A 79 15.75 8.74 -17.36
CA ASP A 79 15.47 9.93 -18.15
C ASP A 79 13.96 10.26 -18.15
N THR A 80 13.60 11.49 -18.56
CA THR A 80 12.21 11.97 -18.47
C THR A 80 11.21 11.15 -19.28
N LEU A 81 11.57 10.68 -20.48
CA LEU A 81 10.64 9.88 -21.31
C LEU A 81 10.43 8.51 -20.68
N SER A 82 11.51 7.88 -20.23
CA SER A 82 11.45 6.58 -19.54
C SER A 82 10.72 6.67 -18.20
N LYS A 83 10.81 7.78 -17.47
CA LYS A 83 10.03 8.03 -16.23
C LYS A 83 8.53 8.04 -16.50
N ARG A 84 8.09 8.68 -17.58
CA ARG A 84 6.66 8.68 -17.97
C ARG A 84 6.18 7.28 -18.31
N ALA A 85 6.95 6.54 -19.09
CA ALA A 85 6.62 5.15 -19.43
C ALA A 85 6.62 4.24 -18.19
N LEU A 86 7.53 4.46 -17.24
CA LEU A 86 7.56 3.74 -15.96
C LEU A 86 6.31 4.05 -15.12
N TRP A 87 5.95 5.33 -15.01
CA TRP A 87 4.75 5.75 -14.27
C TRP A 87 3.49 5.15 -14.88
N ALA A 88 3.31 5.21 -16.20
CA ALA A 88 2.16 4.61 -16.89
C ALA A 88 2.05 3.10 -16.64
N ARG A 89 3.18 2.37 -16.62
CA ARG A 89 3.18 0.94 -16.25
C ARG A 89 2.81 0.71 -14.79
N GLN A 90 3.29 1.55 -13.87
CA GLN A 90 2.96 1.44 -12.46
C GLN A 90 1.48 1.76 -12.18
N THR A 91 0.91 2.75 -12.84
CA THR A 91 -0.50 3.11 -12.68
C THR A 91 -1.42 2.05 -13.25
N ALA A 92 -1.10 1.50 -14.44
CA ALA A 92 -1.81 0.35 -14.99
C ALA A 92 -1.74 -0.88 -14.07
N GLY A 93 -0.53 -1.23 -13.60
CA GLY A 93 -0.36 -2.34 -12.66
C GLY A 93 -1.11 -2.11 -11.34
N ALA A 94 -1.19 -0.86 -10.87
CA ALA A 94 -1.97 -0.52 -9.69
C ALA A 94 -3.47 -0.73 -9.89
N LEU A 95 -4.01 -0.35 -11.05
CA LEU A 95 -5.41 -0.63 -11.40
C LEU A 95 -5.69 -2.14 -11.48
N ASP A 96 -4.75 -2.93 -12.04
CA ASP A 96 -4.87 -4.39 -12.13
C ASP A 96 -4.86 -5.10 -10.76
N THR A 97 -4.30 -4.46 -9.72
CA THR A 97 -4.31 -4.99 -8.35
C THR A 97 -5.67 -4.86 -7.68
N TYR A 98 -6.48 -3.85 -8.02
CA TYR A 98 -7.78 -3.63 -7.38
C TYR A 98 -8.72 -4.83 -7.53
N PRO A 99 -8.96 -5.41 -8.72
CA PRO A 99 -9.82 -6.58 -8.88
C PRO A 99 -9.37 -7.80 -8.06
N GLN A 100 -8.05 -7.97 -7.89
CA GLN A 100 -7.50 -9.07 -7.09
C GLN A 100 -7.84 -8.89 -5.62
N LEU A 101 -7.67 -7.68 -5.09
CA LEU A 101 -8.03 -7.37 -3.71
C LEU A 101 -9.56 -7.42 -3.52
N GLU A 102 -10.35 -6.86 -4.43
CA GLU A 102 -11.81 -6.92 -4.38
C GLU A 102 -12.35 -8.35 -4.35
N SER A 103 -11.75 -9.24 -5.15
CA SER A 103 -12.09 -10.68 -5.14
C SER A 103 -11.78 -11.31 -3.79
N HIS A 104 -10.64 -10.97 -3.19
CA HIS A 104 -10.26 -11.45 -1.85
C HIS A 104 -11.16 -10.87 -0.74
N LEU A 105 -11.60 -9.63 -0.87
CA LEU A 105 -12.50 -8.96 0.07
C LEU A 105 -13.99 -9.32 -0.12
N GLY A 106 -14.35 -9.86 -1.29
CA GLY A 106 -15.74 -10.12 -1.69
C GLY A 106 -16.58 -8.87 -1.93
N ARG A 107 -15.95 -7.71 -2.19
CA ARG A 107 -16.65 -6.42 -2.39
C ARG A 107 -15.81 -5.43 -3.19
N PRO A 108 -16.43 -4.47 -3.90
CA PRO A 108 -15.71 -3.43 -4.61
C PRO A 108 -15.01 -2.45 -3.65
N LEU A 109 -13.90 -1.90 -4.12
CA LEU A 109 -13.13 -0.86 -3.46
C LEU A 109 -13.24 0.44 -4.26
N LYS A 110 -13.27 1.56 -3.55
CA LYS A 110 -13.18 2.87 -4.20
C LYS A 110 -11.77 3.05 -4.78
N ILE A 111 -11.67 3.18 -6.09
CA ILE A 111 -10.48 3.60 -6.82
C ILE A 111 -10.40 5.13 -6.76
N ASP A 112 -9.19 5.66 -6.61
CA ASP A 112 -8.97 7.11 -6.67
C ASP A 112 -9.06 7.56 -8.15
N PRO A 113 -9.90 8.54 -8.51
CA PRO A 113 -10.02 9.02 -9.89
C PRO A 113 -8.69 9.53 -10.47
N LEU A 114 -7.75 9.96 -9.63
CA LEU A 114 -6.41 10.34 -10.11
C LEU A 114 -5.67 9.13 -10.67
N LEU A 115 -5.83 7.94 -10.10
CA LEU A 115 -5.16 6.75 -10.61
C LEU A 115 -5.66 6.39 -12.02
N GLU A 116 -6.95 6.54 -12.25
CA GLU A 116 -7.57 6.36 -13.59
C GLU A 116 -7.08 7.43 -14.56
N TYR A 117 -6.99 8.69 -14.13
CA TYR A 117 -6.44 9.78 -14.94
C TYR A 117 -5.00 9.53 -15.38
N TRP A 118 -4.15 9.01 -14.49
CA TRP A 118 -2.74 8.74 -14.80
C TRP A 118 -2.49 7.46 -15.61
N ALA A 119 -3.50 6.62 -15.78
CA ALA A 119 -3.41 5.40 -16.59
C ALA A 119 -3.88 5.61 -18.04
N ALA A 120 -4.61 6.70 -18.31
CA ALA A 120 -5.04 7.11 -19.65
C ALA A 120 -3.93 7.81 -20.45
#